data_AF-A0A4Y5YF03-F1
#
_entry.id   AF-A0A4Y5YF03-F1
#
_cell.length_a   1.000
_cell.length_b   1.000
_cell.length_c   1.000
_cell.angle_alpha   90.00
_cell.angle_beta   90.00
_cell.angle_gamma   90.00
#
_symmetry.space_group_name_H-M   'P 1'
#
loop_
_entity.id
_entity.type
_entity.pdbx_description
1 polymer ?
#
loop_
_entity_poly.entity_id
_entity_poly.type
_entity_poly.pdbx_seq_one_letter_code
_entity_poly.pdbx_strand_id
1 'polypeptide(L)' 'MNEIEKLELAAYRTDIIEDVNNLIEKYRAIFGWDVPDIDENVANRLILNEVRQALDDIQNK' A
#
# COMPACT_ATOMS: atom_id res chain seq x y z
N MET A 1 23.66 3.35 5.94
CA MET A 1 22.80 4.53 5.80
C MET A 1 23.20 5.54 6.84
N ASN A 2 23.54 6.76 6.43
CA ASN A 2 23.91 7.84 7.33
C ASN A 2 22.65 8.53 7.91
N GLU A 3 22.83 9.47 8.85
CA GLU A 3 21.71 10.14 9.52
C GLU A 3 20.93 11.10 8.59
N ILE A 4 21.55 11.64 7.55
CA ILE A 4 20.90 12.53 6.57
C ILE A 4 19.94 11.73 5.70
N GLU A 5 20.38 10.57 5.18
CA GLU A 5 19.56 9.67 4.36
C GLU A 5 18.31 9.18 5.12
N LYS A 6 18.42 8.93 6.43
CA LYS A 6 17.26 8.56 7.26
C LYS A 6 16.26 9.70 7.43
N LEU A 7 16.74 10.93 7.55
CA LEU A 7 15.90 12.12 7.68
C LEU A 7 15.15 12.40 6.37
N GLU A 8 15.82 12.25 5.24
CA GLU A 8 15.20 12.37 3.91
C GLU A 8 14.10 11.31 3.73
N LEU A 9 14.37 10.04 4.07
CA LEU A 9 13.34 9.00 4.04
C LEU A 9 12.14 9.29 4.97
N ALA A 10 12.40 9.86 6.15
CA ALA A 10 11.33 10.26 7.06
C ALA A 10 10.45 11.39 6.48
N ALA A 11 11.05 12.32 5.73
CA ALA A 11 10.31 13.39 5.05
C ALA A 11 9.36 12.84 3.96
N TYR A 12 9.75 11.77 3.27
CA TYR A 12 8.92 11.10 2.26
C TYR A 12 7.91 10.10 2.82
N ARG A 13 7.80 9.96 4.15
CA ARG A 13 6.92 8.95 4.75
C ARG A 13 5.45 9.13 4.36
N THR A 14 4.99 10.37 4.24
CA THR A 14 3.63 10.69 3.81
C THR A 14 3.39 10.26 2.37
N ASP A 15 4.31 10.60 1.46
CA ASP A 15 4.23 10.27 0.04
C ASP A 15 4.22 8.74 -0.17
N ILE A 16 5.05 8.01 0.58
CA ILE A 16 5.05 6.54 0.57
C ILE A 16 3.70 5.96 1.00
N ILE A 17 3.05 6.58 2.00
CA ILE A 17 1.72 6.13 2.45
C ILE A 17 0.67 6.41 1.37
N GLU A 18 0.75 7.57 0.71
CA GLU A 18 -0.14 7.93 -0.40
C GLU A 18 0.01 6.96 -1.57
N ASP A 19 1.23 6.60 -1.96
CA ASP A 19 1.48 5.63 -3.02
C ASP A 19 0.91 4.24 -2.70
N VAL A 20 1.03 3.80 -1.44
CA VAL A 20 0.43 2.53 -1.00
C VAL A 20 -1.10 2.61 -1.02
N ASN A 21 -1.70 3.74 -0.64
CA ASN A 21 -3.15 3.94 -0.75
C ASN A 21 -3.62 3.91 -2.21
N ASN A 22 -2.91 4.60 -3.11
CA ASN A 22 -3.18 4.59 -4.54
C ASN A 22 -3.09 3.18 -5.14
N LEU A 23 -2.17 2.34 -4.63
CA LEU A 23 -2.08 0.94 -5.02
C LEU A 23 -3.33 0.14 -4.58
N ILE A 24 -3.81 0.37 -3.36
CA ILE A 24 -5.03 -0.26 -2.84
C ILE A 24 -6.23 0.12 -3.70
N GLU A 25 -6.41 1.41 -3.99
CA GLU A 25 -7.49 1.92 -4.83
C GLU A 25 -7.45 1.32 -6.24
N LYS A 26 -6.26 1.29 -6.85
CA LYS A 26 -6.06 0.68 -8.18
C LYS A 26 -6.57 -0.75 -8.22
N TYR A 27 -6.21 -1.58 -7.24
CA TYR A 27 -6.64 -2.99 -7.23
C TYR A 27 -8.11 -3.13 -6.87
N ARG A 28 -8.66 -2.31 -5.98
CA ARG A 28 -10.11 -2.28 -5.69
C ARG A 28 -10.91 -1.99 -6.96
N ALA A 29 -10.45 -1.04 -7.78
CA ALA A 29 -11.04 -0.75 -9.08
C ALA A 29 -10.92 -1.91 -10.07
N ILE A 30 -9.75 -2.57 -10.17
CA ILE A 30 -9.53 -3.74 -11.05
C ILE A 30 -10.49 -4.90 -10.70
N PHE A 31 -10.70 -5.15 -9.40
CA PHE A 31 -11.64 -6.20 -8.96
C PHE A 31 -13.12 -5.80 -9.09
N GLY A 32 -13.41 -4.54 -9.43
CA GLY A 32 -14.78 -4.02 -9.43
C GLY A 32 -15.40 -3.95 -8.03
N TRP A 33 -14.57 -3.79 -7.00
CA TRP A 33 -15.01 -3.72 -5.60
C TRP A 33 -15.35 -2.30 -5.13
N ASP A 34 -15.29 -1.32 -6.03
CA ASP A 34 -15.66 0.07 -5.79
C ASP A 34 -17.18 0.26 -5.99
N VAL A 35 -17.99 -0.59 -5.34
CA VAL A 35 -19.45 -0.61 -5.43
C VAL A 35 -20.07 -0.66 -4.03
N PRO A 36 -21.28 -0.09 -3.83
CA PRO A 36 -21.90 0.03 -2.50
C PRO A 36 -22.12 -1.29 -1.75
N ASP A 37 -22.23 -2.41 -2.49
CA ASP A 37 -22.52 -3.74 -1.93
C ASP A 37 -21.30 -4.43 -1.32
N ILE A 38 -20.10 -3.88 -1.53
CA ILE A 38 -18.85 -4.40 -0.96
C ILE A 38 -18.47 -3.58 0.26
N ASP A 39 -18.13 -4.27 1.36
CA ASP A 39 -17.50 -3.61 2.51
C ASP A 39 -16.08 -3.14 2.11
N GLU A 40 -15.98 -1.84 1.82
CA GLU A 40 -14.74 -1.19 1.42
C GLU A 40 -13.60 -1.42 2.44
N ASN A 41 -13.91 -1.46 3.73
CA ASN A 41 -12.88 -1.70 4.76
C ASN A 41 -12.35 -3.13 4.69
N VAL A 42 -13.21 -4.10 4.39
CA VAL A 42 -12.78 -5.49 4.16
C VAL A 42 -11.92 -5.57 2.90
N ALA A 43 -12.37 -4.98 1.80
CA ALA A 43 -11.62 -4.94 0.54
C ALA A 43 -10.23 -4.31 0.71
N ASN A 44 -10.17 -3.14 1.36
CA ASN A 44 -8.91 -2.43 1.63
C ASN A 44 -7.96 -3.28 2.49
N ARG A 45 -8.48 -4.00 3.50
CA ARG A 45 -7.67 -4.91 4.33
C ARG A 45 -7.11 -6.08 3.53
N LEU A 46 -7.91 -6.69 2.66
CA LEU A 46 -7.46 -7.81 1.82
C LEU A 46 -6.33 -7.38 0.89
N ILE A 47 -6.50 -6.25 0.19
CA ILE A 47 -5.50 -5.74 -0.73
C ILE A 47 -4.23 -5.31 0.02
N LEU A 48 -4.36 -4.63 1.16
CA LEU A 48 -3.19 -4.25 1.97
C LEU A 48 -2.39 -5.47 2.46
N ASN A 49 -3.05 -6.59 2.77
CA ASN A 49 -2.35 -7.82 3.13
C ASN A 49 -1.56 -8.41 1.95
N GLU A 50 -2.13 -8.40 0.74
CA GLU A 50 -1.41 -8.80 -0.47
C GLU A 50 -0.22 -7.87 -0.77
N VAL A 51 -0.37 -6.55 -0.54
CA VAL A 51 0.75 -5.60 -0.66
C VAL A 51 1.87 -5.95 0.34
N ARG A 52 1.54 -6.28 1.59
CA ARG A 52 2.55 -6.73 2.58
C ARG A 52 3.26 -8.00 2.14
N GLN A 53 2.52 -9.00 1.67
CA GLN A 53 3.11 -10.25 1.16
C GLN A 53 4.05 -9.98 -0.03
N ALA A 54 3.65 -9.10 -0.96
CA ALA A 54 4.50 -8.73 -2.09
C ALA A 54 5.80 -8.03 -1.64
N LEU A 55 5.74 -7.18 -0.61
CA LEU A 55 6.93 -6.55 -0.03
C LEU A 55 7.84 -7.59 0.63
N ASP A 56 7.28 -8.53 1.40
CA ASP A 56 8.02 -9.63 2.01
C ASP A 56 8.70 -10.51 0.93
N ASP A 57 7.98 -10.84 -0.14
CA ASP A 57 8.52 -11.62 -1.26
C ASP A 57 9.64 -10.87 -2.00
N ILE A 58 9.54 -9.55 -2.15
CA ILE A 58 10.60 -8.72 -2.75
C ILE A 58 11.83 -8.66 -1.84
N GLN A 59 11.62 -8.52 -0.53
CA GLN A 59 12.72 -8.45 0.44
C GLN A 59 13.49 -9.76 0.55
N ASN A 60 12.82 -10.90 0.37
CA ASN A 60 13.41 -12.24 0.49
C ASN A 60 13.91 -12.83 -0.84
N LYS A 61 13.92 -12.04 -1.93
CA LYS A 61 14.56 -12.40 -3.21
C LYS A 61 16.06 -12.17 -3.16
#